data_AF-A0A7X8ZDP2-F1
#
_entry.id   AF-A0A7X8ZDP2-F1
#
_cell.length_a   1.000
_cell.length_b   1.000
_cell.length_c   1.000
_cell.angle_alpha   90.00
_cell.angle_beta   90.00
_cell.angle_gamma   90.00
#
_symmetry.space_group_name_H-M   'P 1'
#
loop_
_entity.id
_entity.type
_entity.pdbx_description
1 polymer ?
#
loop_
_entity_poly.entity_id
_entity_poly.type
_entity_poly.pdbx_seq_one_letter_code
_entity_poly.pdbx_strand_id
1 'polypeptide(L)' 'DLPNQINNVLAFPGIFHGALAAHAKKITPEMKLAAAEAIAAIVEDELSVDSIVPSALDPRVAPAVSAAVKAVAEQQGA' A
#
# COMPACT_ATOMS: atom_id res chain seq x y z
N ASP A 1 13.80 -13.16 9.27
CA ASP A 1 13.73 -11.92 8.50
C ASP A 1 14.90 -11.01 8.81
N LEU A 2 15.34 -10.24 7.81
CA LEU A 2 16.26 -9.11 7.99
C LEU A 2 15.42 -7.83 8.16
N PRO A 3 15.91 -6.83 8.92
CA PRO A 3 15.23 -5.55 9.04
C PRO A 3 15.09 -4.86 7.69
N ASN A 4 14.07 -4.01 7.55
CA ASN A 4 13.87 -3.10 6.42
C ASN A 4 13.84 -3.77 5.02
N GLN A 5 13.15 -4.91 4.91
CA GLN A 5 12.97 -5.60 3.63
C GLN A 5 12.04 -4.81 2.69
N ILE A 6 12.62 -4.02 1.80
CA ILE A 6 11.89 -3.32 0.74
C ILE A 6 11.60 -4.29 -0.40
N ASN A 7 10.34 -4.69 -0.53
CA ASN A 7 9.89 -5.65 -1.53
C ASN A 7 8.53 -5.26 -2.12
N ASN A 8 8.31 -5.59 -3.40
CA ASN A 8 7.03 -5.37 -4.09
C ASN A 8 5.85 -6.09 -3.42
N VAL A 9 6.09 -7.13 -2.62
CA VAL A 9 5.06 -7.80 -1.78
C VAL A 9 4.28 -6.81 -0.92
N LEU A 10 4.91 -5.71 -0.49
CA LEU A 10 4.25 -4.64 0.26
C LEU A 10 3.17 -3.89 -0.54
N ALA A 11 3.28 -3.90 -1.87
CA ALA A 11 2.48 -3.05 -2.74
C ALA A 11 1.53 -3.84 -3.64
N PHE A 12 2.01 -4.87 -4.34
CA PHE A 12 1.24 -5.53 -5.40
C PHE A 12 -0.11 -6.08 -4.94
N PRO A 13 -0.25 -6.79 -3.79
CA PRO A 13 -1.53 -7.38 -3.43
C PRO A 13 -2.59 -6.31 -3.20
N GLY A 14 -2.24 -5.25 -2.46
CA GLY A 14 -3.13 -4.14 -2.15
C GLY A 14 -3.48 -3.30 -3.37
N ILE A 15 -2.49 -2.93 -4.21
CA ILE A 15 -2.73 -2.12 -5.42
C ILE A 15 -3.70 -2.82 -6.35
N PHE A 16 -3.48 -4.10 -6.65
CA PHE A 16 -4.38 -4.83 -7.55
C PHE A 16 -5.75 -5.04 -6.92
N HIS A 17 -5.83 -5.41 -5.64
CA HIS A 17 -7.12 -5.61 -4.97
C HIS A 17 -7.94 -4.31 -4.94
N GLY A 18 -7.33 -3.18 -4.56
CA GLY A 18 -8.02 -1.88 -4.51
C GLY A 18 -8.48 -1.39 -5.88
N ALA A 19 -7.63 -1.51 -6.89
CA ALA A 19 -7.97 -1.13 -8.26
C ALA A 19 -9.09 -2.01 -8.85
N LEU A 20 -9.03 -3.33 -8.63
CA LEU A 20 -10.07 -4.27 -9.07
C LEU A 20 -11.40 -4.01 -8.36
N ALA A 21 -11.37 -3.78 -7.04
CA ALA A 21 -12.56 -3.47 -6.26
C ALA A 21 -13.24 -2.17 -6.71
N ALA A 22 -12.46 -1.19 -7.18
CA ALA A 22 -12.95 0.05 -7.74
C ALA A 22 -13.31 -0.03 -9.23
N HIS A 23 -13.12 -1.17 -9.90
CA HIS A 23 -13.26 -1.30 -11.36
C HIS A 23 -12.37 -0.31 -12.15
N ALA A 24 -11.22 0.07 -11.60
CA ALA A 24 -10.29 1.00 -12.22
C ALA A 24 -9.73 0.44 -13.53
N LYS A 25 -9.74 1.25 -14.59
CA LYS A 25 -9.24 0.85 -15.93
C LYS A 25 -7.73 0.93 -16.08
N LYS A 26 -7.05 1.60 -15.14
CA LYS A 26 -5.60 1.83 -15.13
C LYS A 26 -5.12 2.06 -13.71
N ILE A 27 -3.85 1.73 -13.46
CA ILE A 27 -3.15 2.10 -12.22
C ILE A 27 -2.47 3.46 -12.45
N THR A 28 -2.90 4.51 -11.76
CA THR A 28 -2.36 5.86 -11.94
C THR A 28 -1.19 6.16 -11.00
N PRO A 29 -0.37 7.20 -11.26
CA PRO A 29 0.65 7.66 -10.32
C PRO A 29 0.09 8.01 -8.93
N GLU A 30 -1.09 8.60 -8.86
CA GLU A 30 -1.75 8.97 -7.60
C GLU A 30 -2.13 7.74 -6.78
N MET A 31 -2.58 6.65 -7.43
CA MET A 31 -2.80 5.36 -6.75
C MET A 31 -1.51 4.79 -6.17
N LYS A 32 -0.38 4.92 -6.89
CA LYS A 32 0.93 4.47 -6.41
C LYS A 32 1.40 5.30 -5.22
N LEU A 33 1.17 6.62 -5.26
CA LEU A 33 1.49 7.51 -4.16
C LEU A 33 0.67 7.15 -2.92
N ALA A 34 -0.65 6.97 -3.07
CA ALA A 34 -1.52 6.55 -1.97
C ALA A 34 -1.14 5.19 -1.39
N ALA A 35 -0.70 4.23 -2.23
CA ALA A 35 -0.16 2.97 -1.76
C ALA A 35 1.13 3.16 -0.93
N ALA A 36 2.04 4.03 -1.37
CA ALA A 36 3.28 4.32 -0.65
C ALA A 36 3.01 5.01 0.70
N GLU A 37 2.10 5.98 0.73
CA GLU A 37 1.65 6.65 1.96
C GLU A 37 1.00 5.66 2.93
N ALA A 38 0.15 4.75 2.44
CA ALA A 38 -0.48 3.70 3.26
C ALA A 38 0.54 2.73 3.85
N ILE A 39 1.60 2.36 3.11
CA ILE A 39 2.69 1.51 3.63
C ILE A 39 3.46 2.25 4.73
N ALA A 40 3.80 3.52 4.50
CA ALA A 40 4.56 4.33 5.45
C ALA A 40 3.78 4.56 6.77
N ALA A 41 2.47 4.81 6.68
CA ALA A 41 1.62 5.03 7.85
C ALA A 41 1.56 3.82 8.80
N ILE A 42 1.81 2.60 8.33
CA ILE A 42 1.77 1.39 9.17
C ILE A 42 2.91 1.37 10.19
N VAL A 43 4.07 1.93 9.84
CA VAL A 43 5.26 1.88 10.69
C VAL A 43 5.49 3.18 11.46
N GLU A 44 4.66 4.20 11.28
CA GLU A 44 4.85 5.55 11.81
C GLU A 44 5.08 5.57 13.34
N ASP A 45 4.25 4.84 14.09
CA ASP A 45 4.36 4.72 15.55
C ASP A 45 5.48 3.76 16.02
N GLU A 46 6.03 2.96 15.10
CA GLU A 46 7.02 1.90 15.36
C GLU A 46 8.40 2.23 14.72
N LEU A 47 8.61 3.49 14.32
CA LEU A 47 9.81 3.92 13.60
C LEU A 47 11.08 3.70 14.41
N SER A 48 12.01 2.97 13.82
CA SER A 48 13.36 2.77 14.36
C SER A 48 14.36 2.48 13.25
N VAL A 49 15.64 2.41 13.58
CA VAL A 49 16.71 2.06 12.62
C VAL A 49 16.47 0.71 11.94
N ASP A 50 15.78 -0.20 12.62
CA ASP A 50 15.47 -1.56 12.13
C ASP A 50 14.05 -1.68 11.56
N SER A 51 13.25 -0.59 11.60
CA SER A 51 11.84 -0.57 11.22
C SER A 51 11.48 0.76 10.53
N ILE A 52 11.90 0.91 9.27
CA ILE A 52 11.55 2.05 8.39
C ILE A 52 10.45 1.70 7.39
N VAL A 53 10.11 0.41 7.28
CA VAL A 53 9.08 -0.15 6.42
C VAL A 53 8.50 -1.36 7.16
N PRO A 54 7.17 -1.61 7.10
CA PRO A 54 6.61 -2.80 7.73
C PRO A 54 7.17 -4.09 7.15
N SER A 55 7.04 -5.19 7.89
CA SER A 55 7.34 -6.52 7.37
C SER A 55 6.51 -6.80 6.12
N ALA A 56 7.11 -7.47 5.14
CA ALA A 56 6.42 -7.86 3.90
C ALA A 56 5.18 -8.74 4.15
N LEU A 57 5.14 -9.45 5.28
CA LEU A 57 4.03 -10.31 5.68
C LEU A 57 3.17 -9.69 6.80
N ASP A 58 3.34 -8.40 7.09
CA ASP A 58 2.47 -7.71 8.04
C ASP A 58 1.03 -7.70 7.50
N PRO A 59 0.06 -8.32 8.22
CA PRO A 59 -1.31 -8.48 7.75
C PRO A 59 -2.05 -7.13 7.59
N ARG A 60 -1.53 -6.04 8.14
CA ARG A 60 -2.08 -4.68 8.00
C ARG A 60 -1.82 -4.08 6.61
N VAL A 61 -0.75 -4.51 5.92
CA VAL A 61 -0.26 -3.87 4.69
C VAL A 61 -1.25 -3.99 3.53
N ALA A 62 -1.62 -5.21 3.15
CA ALA A 62 -2.48 -5.40 1.98
C ALA A 62 -3.87 -4.74 2.13
N PRO A 63 -4.57 -4.83 3.28
CA PRO A 63 -5.83 -4.11 3.50
C PRO A 63 -5.68 -2.59 3.43
N ALA A 64 -4.65 -2.02 4.07
CA ALA A 64 -4.44 -0.57 4.07
C ALA A 64 -4.15 -0.03 2.68
N VAL A 65 -3.23 -0.67 1.94
CA VAL A 65 -2.91 -0.30 0.56
C VAL A 65 -4.13 -0.43 -0.34
N SER A 66 -4.91 -1.51 -0.19
CA SER A 66 -6.13 -1.70 -0.98
C SER A 66 -7.17 -0.61 -0.73
N ALA A 67 -7.40 -0.23 0.52
CA ALA A 67 -8.34 0.82 0.88
C ALA A 67 -7.92 2.17 0.30
N ALA A 68 -6.63 2.53 0.42
CA ALA A 68 -6.09 3.78 -0.09
C ALA A 68 -6.19 3.86 -1.62
N VAL A 69 -5.81 2.79 -2.32
CA VAL A 69 -5.87 2.71 -3.79
C VAL A 69 -7.31 2.79 -4.29
N LYS A 70 -8.24 2.08 -3.64
CA LYS A 70 -9.67 2.14 -3.97
C LYS A 70 -10.22 3.56 -3.80
N ALA A 71 -9.90 4.24 -2.70
CA ALA A 71 -10.38 5.59 -2.45
C ALA A 71 -9.91 6.58 -3.54
N VAL A 72 -8.64 6.50 -3.95
CA VAL A 72 -8.12 7.34 -5.05
C VAL A 72 -8.76 6.98 -6.38
N ALA A 73 -8.98 5.69 -6.66
CA ALA A 73 -9.67 5.26 -7.87
C ALA A 73 -11.09 5.83 -7.98
N GLU A 74 -11.86 5.78 -6.90
CA GLU A 74 -13.23 6.33 -6.84
C GLU A 74 -13.23 7.85 -7.03
N GLN A 75 -12.26 8.57 -6.46
CA GLN A 75 -12.08 10.02 -6.68
C GLN A 75 -11.76 10.37 -8.14
N GLN A 76 -11.14 9.44 -8.87
CA GLN A 76 -10.82 9.58 -10.30
C GLN A 76 -11.97 9.11 -11.22
N GLY A 77 -13.11 8.70 -10.66
CA GLY A 77 -14.30 8.29 -11.41
C GLY A 77 -14.23 6.86 -11.94
N ALA A 78 -13.54 5.96 -11.23
CA ALA A 78 -13.64 4.52 -11.43
C ALA A 78 -15.04 3.98 -11.07
#